data_AF-A0A938ZC71-F1
#
_entry.id   AF-A0A938ZC71-F1
#
_cell.length_a   1.000
_cell.length_b   1.000
_cell.length_c   1.000
_cell.angle_alpha   90.00
_cell.angle_beta   90.00
_cell.angle_gamma   90.00
#
_symmetry.space_group_name_H-M   'P 1'
#
loop_
_entity.id
_entity.type
_entity.pdbx_description
1 polymer ?
#
loop_
_entity_poly.entity_id
_entity_poly.type
_entity_poly.pdbx_seq_one_letter_code
_entity_poly.pdbx_strand_id
1 'polypeptide(L)' 'MSFSEAMNAALQLKGLKPADIASDTVNASYISKLQTGRVKDPTWQKALAIIRALDMNPDEFSELEDKVSQSTKEE' A
#
# COMPACT_ATOMS: atom_id res chain seq x y z
N MET A 1 3.94 3.41 11.51
CA MET A 1 4.08 3.66 10.07
C MET A 1 2.72 3.55 9.44
N SER A 2 2.54 4.15 8.26
CA SER A 2 1.27 4.08 7.58
C SER A 2 1.34 3.05 6.46
N PHE A 3 0.32 2.19 6.38
CA PHE A 3 0.11 1.25 5.28
C PHE A 3 0.31 1.90 3.89
N SER A 4 0.02 3.20 3.76
CA SER A 4 0.19 3.96 2.53
C SER A 4 1.65 4.14 2.10
N GLU A 5 2.62 4.18 3.02
CA GLU A 5 4.05 4.25 2.70
C GLU A 5 4.54 2.94 2.07
N ALA A 6 4.21 1.81 2.71
CA ALA A 6 4.51 0.48 2.19
C ALA A 6 3.81 0.25 0.83
N MET A 7 2.56 0.66 0.70
CA MET A 7 1.82 0.62 -0.57
C MET A 7 2.52 1.46 -1.66
N ASN A 8 2.97 2.66 -1.34
CA ASN A 8 3.68 3.52 -2.30
C ASN A 8 5.03 2.90 -2.71
N ALA A 9 5.76 2.29 -1.78
CA ALA A 9 6.99 1.57 -2.08
C ALA A 9 6.72 0.36 -3.01
N ALA A 10 5.65 -0.41 -2.74
CA ALA A 10 5.25 -1.54 -3.57
C ALA A 10 4.88 -1.08 -5.00
N LEU A 11 4.14 0.02 -5.11
CA LEU A 11 3.79 0.63 -6.40
C LEU A 11 5.03 1.06 -7.18
N GLN A 12 6.00 1.70 -6.52
CA GLN A 12 7.26 2.10 -7.14
C GLN A 12 8.11 0.90 -7.59
N LEU A 13 8.21 -0.13 -6.74
CA LEU A 13 8.94 -1.37 -7.06
C LEU A 13 8.37 -2.07 -8.29
N LYS A 14 7.05 -2.05 -8.46
CA LYS A 14 6.37 -2.67 -9.60
C LYS A 14 6.14 -1.73 -10.79
N GLY A 15 6.46 -0.44 -10.65
CA GLY A 15 6.17 0.58 -11.67
C GLY A 15 4.67 0.79 -11.92
N LEU A 16 3.82 0.45 -10.96
CA LEU A 16 2.36 0.58 -11.06
C LEU A 16 1.89 1.95 -10.58
N LYS A 17 0.79 2.44 -11.14
CA LYS A 17 0.13 3.65 -10.66
C LYS A 17 -0.95 3.28 -9.64
N PRO A 18 -1.29 4.20 -8.71
CA PRO A 18 -2.42 4.02 -7.80
C PRO A 18 -3.74 3.72 -8.51
N ALA A 19 -3.91 4.23 -9.74
CA ALA A 19 -5.08 3.94 -10.56
C ALA A 19 -5.12 2.50 -11.07
N ASP A 20 -3.96 1.85 -11.24
CA ASP A 20 -3.86 0.49 -11.78
C ASP A 20 -4.24 -0.56 -10.73
N ILE A 21 -4.08 -0.23 -9.44
CA ILE A 21 -4.49 -1.09 -8.32
C ILE A 21 -5.92 -0.81 -7.83
N ALA A 22 -6.63 0.12 -8.46
CA ALA A 22 -8.01 0.40 -8.13
C ALA A 22 -8.91 -0.78 -8.55
N SER A 23 -9.79 -1.20 -7.66
CA SER A 23 -10.74 -2.30 -7.87
C SER A 23 -12.14 -1.92 -7.36
N ASP A 24 -13.12 -2.80 -7.60
CA ASP A 24 -14.49 -2.64 -7.09
C ASP A 24 -14.52 -2.52 -5.55
N THR A 25 -13.56 -3.13 -4.85
CA THR A 25 -13.46 -3.07 -3.39
C THR A 25 -12.72 -1.81 -2.91
N VAL A 26 -11.76 -1.33 -3.70
CA VAL A 26 -10.87 -0.22 -3.35
C VAL A 26 -10.76 0.73 -4.54
N ASN A 27 -11.59 1.78 -4.52
CA ASN A 27 -11.59 2.77 -5.61
C ASN A 27 -10.42 3.77 -5.50
N ALA A 28 -10.16 4.47 -6.60
CA ALA A 28 -9.10 5.49 -6.67
C ALA A 28 -9.24 6.60 -5.60
N SER A 29 -10.48 6.97 -5.23
CA SER A 29 -10.73 7.95 -4.17
C SER A 29 -10.24 7.45 -2.80
N TYR A 30 -10.43 6.17 -2.51
CA TYR A 30 -9.98 5.53 -1.28
C TYR A 30 -8.45 5.45 -1.23
N ILE A 31 -7.81 5.10 -2.34
CA ILE A 31 -6.35 5.05 -2.45
C ILE A 31 -5.75 6.44 -2.23
N SER A 32 -6.33 7.47 -2.84
CA SER A 32 -5.93 8.86 -2.61
C SER A 32 -6.09 9.27 -1.14
N LYS A 33 -7.14 8.81 -0.45
CA LYS A 33 -7.33 9.06 0.99
C LYS A 33 -6.28 8.35 1.86
N LEU A 34 -5.82 7.17 1.47
CA LEU A 34 -4.71 6.47 2.12
C LEU A 34 -3.39 7.25 1.93
N GLN A 35 -3.10 7.68 0.70
CA GLN A 35 -1.88 8.44 0.39
C GLN A 35 -1.82 9.80 1.09
N THR A 36 -2.97 10.47 1.20
CA THR A 36 -3.05 11.78 1.89
C THR A 36 -3.13 11.66 3.42
N GLY A 37 -3.08 10.44 3.97
CA GLY A 37 -3.17 10.19 5.41
C GLY A 37 -4.55 10.48 6.02
N ARG A 38 -5.58 10.75 5.20
CA ARG A 38 -6.97 10.90 5.67
C ARG A 38 -7.54 9.58 6.18
N VAL A 39 -7.02 8.46 5.65
CA VAL A 39 -7.26 7.12 6.18
C VAL A 39 -5.89 6.60 6.64
N LYS A 40 -5.76 6.32 7.94
CA LYS A 40 -4.52 5.78 8.51
C LYS A 40 -4.38 4.30 8.18
N ASP A 41 -5.42 3.54 8.48
CA ASP A 41 -5.40 2.09 8.32
C ASP A 41 -6.62 1.62 7.53
N PRO A 42 -6.41 0.91 6.41
CA PRO A 42 -7.51 0.23 5.75
C PRO A 42 -8.02 -0.95 6.58
N THR A 43 -9.28 -1.33 6.35
CA THR A 43 -9.79 -2.58 6.91
C THR A 43 -9.05 -3.76 6.29
N TRP A 44 -8.98 -4.89 7.00
CA TRP A 44 -8.29 -6.10 6.54
C TRP A 44 -8.68 -6.51 5.10
N GLN A 45 -9.97 -6.47 4.77
CA GLN A 45 -10.44 -6.76 3.41
C GLN A 45 -9.89 -5.81 2.34
N LYS A 46 -9.78 -4.51 2.64
CA LYS A 46 -9.26 -3.51 1.71
C LYS A 46 -7.74 -3.60 1.59
N ALA A 47 -7.04 -3.87 2.69
CA ALA A 47 -5.62 -4.17 2.68
C ALA A 47 -5.34 -5.37 1.78
N LEU A 48 -6.06 -6.49 1.96
CA LEU A 48 -5.93 -7.67 1.11
C LEU A 48 -6.24 -7.38 -0.36
N ALA A 49 -7.26 -6.57 -0.65
CA ALA A 49 -7.59 -6.20 -2.03
C ALA A 49 -6.45 -5.40 -2.69
N ILE A 50 -5.83 -4.46 -1.96
CA ILE A 50 -4.67 -3.69 -2.44
C ILE A 50 -3.47 -4.59 -2.65
N ILE A 51 -3.15 -5.44 -1.67
CA ILE A 51 -2.00 -6.36 -1.72
C ILE A 51 -2.13 -7.32 -2.90
N ARG A 52 -3.33 -7.88 -3.11
CA ARG A 52 -3.62 -8.72 -4.28
C ARG A 52 -3.51 -7.95 -5.60
N ALA A 53 -3.97 -6.70 -5.65
CA ALA A 53 -3.85 -5.85 -6.84
C ALA A 53 -2.39 -5.48 -7.14
N LEU A 54 -1.55 -5.40 -6.10
CA LEU A 54 -0.11 -5.30 -6.21
C LEU A 54 0.55 -6.63 -6.62
N ASP A 55 -0.21 -7.70 -6.84
CA ASP A 55 0.32 -9.03 -7.16
C ASP A 55 1.38 -9.48 -6.12
N MET A 56 1.09 -9.21 -4.85
CA MET A 56 1.89 -9.58 -3.70
C MET A 56 1.03 -10.40 -2.74
N ASN A 57 1.69 -11.14 -1.86
CA ASN A 57 1.02 -11.77 -0.72
C ASN A 57 1.11 -10.87 0.54
N PRO A 58 0.27 -11.11 1.57
CA PRO A 58 0.29 -10.31 2.79
C PRO A 58 1.61 -10.37 3.55
N ASP A 59 2.31 -11.50 3.48
CA ASP A 59 3.58 -11.70 4.17
C ASP A 59 4.70 -10.87 3.51
N GLU A 60 4.80 -10.89 2.19
CA GLU A 60 5.68 -10.05 1.37
C GLU A 60 5.40 -8.56 1.59
N PHE A 61 4.13 -8.20 1.73
CA PHE A 61 3.75 -6.83 2.04
C PHE A 61 4.18 -6.43 3.45
N SER A 62 4.04 -7.32 4.43
CA SER A 62 4.52 -7.10 5.81
C SER A 62 6.04 -6.96 5.85
N GLU A 63 6.77 -7.81 5.12
CA GLU A 63 8.22 -7.69 5.00
C GLU A 63 8.64 -6.39 4.32
N LEU A 64 7.88 -5.93 3.33
CA LEU A 64 8.12 -4.65 2.67
C LEU A 64 7.88 -3.49 3.65
N GLU A 65 6.79 -3.54 4.42
CA GLU A 65 6.50 -2.56 5.46
C GLU A 65 7.64 -2.49 6.48
N ASP A 66 8.16 -3.64 6.93
CA ASP A 66 9.33 -3.73 7.81
C ASP A 66 10.62 -3.19 7.16
N LYS A 67 10.84 -3.43 5.86
CA LYS A 67 12.01 -2.88 5.14
C LYS A 67 11.94 -1.37 4.95
N VAL A 68 10.77 -0.86 4.58
CA VAL A 68 10.51 0.59 4.46
C VAL A 68 10.65 1.25 5.84
N SER A 69 10.26 0.53 6.89
CA SER A 69 10.44 0.94 8.29
C SER A 69 11.87 1.12 8.73
N GLN A 70 12.75 0.24 8.25
CA GLN A 70 14.17 0.34 8.54
C GLN A 70 14.87 1.37 7.66
N SER A 71 14.44 1.54 6.40
CA SER A 71 15.08 2.45 5.44
C SER A 71 14.86 3.94 5.74
N THR A 72 13.81 4.30 6.48
CA THR A 72 13.54 5.70 6.89
C THR A 72 14.31 6.15 8.14
N LYS A 73 15.17 5.29 8.72
CA LYS A 73 16.03 5.64 9.87
C LYS A 73 17.48 6.00 9.49
N GLU A 74 17.82 5.98 8.20
CA GLU A 74 19.14 6.39 7.71
C GLU A 74 19.03 7.65 6.84
N GLU A 75 18.66 8.78 7.43
CA GLU A 75 18.97 10.13 6.92
C GLU A 75 19.13 11.13 8.07
#